data_AF-A0A2R7URA1-F1
#
_entry.id   AF-A0A2R7URA1-F1
#
_cell.length_a   1.000
_cell.length_b   1.000
_cell.length_c   1.000
_cell.angle_alpha   90.00
_cell.angle_beta   90.00
_cell.angle_gamma   90.00
#
_symmetry.space_group_name_H-M   'P 1'
#
loop_
_entity.id
_entity.type
_entity.pdbx_description
1 polymer ?
#
loop_
_entity_poly.entity_id
_entity_poly.type
_entity_poly.pdbx_seq_one_letter_code
_entity_poly.pdbx_strand_id
1 'polypeptide(L)'
;PPTHELTVITTLDPCAMCAGALLTAGFNVAVSALDTFAGINHDGRFEFPGLPTALRLRAQATWGYYAVGSPFDRDYVGPTQGPIYAGERIDAATMCLTRSLFEASVNHVHDESSNAGLPPSALKDPITLPSRSLVRQALAGLSPWSLRIKSADPRLPGIELAEPLVDTALAADTCNAVALLDPFGNLLACLGGDETRSPIRTAFMETTRSYAALRWNLMNHDDPQVRDEAHQHLTHPRYCTFVLLRFPDPAGSEAVMTLGAYGSTMERHTAPSFPSSLQYVLLPTGCTARDVARLARNLPPFYTSNAQVAPCQVLDPNLTQEVTIRLGKAQRSEPAAG
;
A
#
# COMPACT_ATOMS: atom_id res chain seq x y z
N PRO A 1 -7.90 19.35 -16.74
CA PRO A 1 -8.50 20.04 -15.57
C PRO A 1 -7.70 19.68 -14.32
N PRO A 2 -7.46 20.63 -13.41
CA PRO A 2 -6.94 20.32 -12.07
C PRO A 2 -7.80 19.28 -11.35
N THR A 3 -7.18 18.46 -10.50
CA THR A 3 -7.87 17.37 -9.78
C THR A 3 -9.01 17.87 -8.89
N HIS A 4 -8.87 19.06 -8.29
CA HIS A 4 -9.88 19.67 -7.44
C HIS A 4 -11.12 20.18 -8.19
N GLU A 5 -11.10 20.22 -9.53
CA GLU A 5 -12.27 20.49 -10.37
C GLU A 5 -12.96 19.20 -10.83
N LEU A 6 -12.34 18.05 -10.57
CA LEU A 6 -12.85 16.74 -10.97
C LEU A 6 -13.52 16.05 -9.80
N THR A 7 -14.56 15.27 -10.11
CA THR A 7 -15.21 14.36 -9.15
C THR A 7 -14.98 12.93 -9.56
N VAL A 8 -14.47 12.11 -8.64
CA VAL A 8 -14.44 10.64 -8.79
C VAL A 8 -15.72 10.08 -8.20
N ILE A 9 -16.55 9.45 -9.03
CA ILE A 9 -17.76 8.76 -8.58
C ILE A 9 -17.41 7.31 -8.28
N THR A 10 -17.71 6.88 -7.06
CA THR A 10 -17.44 5.53 -6.56
C THR A 10 -18.76 4.82 -6.25
N THR A 11 -18.86 3.57 -6.69
CA THR A 11 -20.02 2.72 -6.44
C THR A 11 -20.11 2.30 -4.97
N LEU A 12 -18.96 2.16 -4.32
CA LEU A 12 -18.81 1.77 -2.93
C LEU A 12 -17.79 2.70 -2.25
N ASP A 13 -17.97 2.91 -0.96
CA ASP A 13 -17.14 3.78 -0.13
C ASP A 13 -15.63 3.49 -0.28
N PRO A 14 -14.78 4.50 -0.55
CA PRO A 14 -13.35 4.28 -0.72
C PRO A 14 -12.72 3.62 0.50
N CYS A 15 -12.02 2.50 0.29
CA CYS A 15 -11.22 1.88 1.34
C CYS A 15 -10.02 2.76 1.72
N ALA A 16 -9.30 2.46 2.81
CA ALA A 16 -8.17 3.29 3.28
C ALA A 16 -7.12 3.60 2.19
N MET A 17 -6.79 2.64 1.32
CA MET A 17 -5.86 2.88 0.20
C MET A 17 -6.41 3.96 -0.75
N CYS A 18 -7.63 3.76 -1.23
CA CYS A 18 -8.29 4.66 -2.18
C CYS A 18 -8.54 6.03 -1.55
N ALA A 19 -8.98 6.07 -0.29
CA ALA A 19 -9.19 7.31 0.45
C ALA A 19 -7.89 8.13 0.58
N GLY A 20 -6.79 7.49 0.98
CA GLY A 20 -5.49 8.13 1.03
C GLY A 20 -5.04 8.65 -0.34
N ALA A 21 -5.23 7.87 -1.40
CA ALA A 21 -4.89 8.27 -2.75
C ALA A 21 -5.73 9.47 -3.25
N LEU A 22 -7.05 9.43 -3.06
CA LEU A 22 -7.97 10.49 -3.46
C LEU A 22 -7.68 11.80 -2.71
N LEU A 23 -7.37 11.73 -1.42
CA LEU A 23 -6.98 12.88 -0.61
C LEU A 23 -5.58 13.41 -0.96
N THR A 24 -4.62 12.53 -1.27
CA THR A 24 -3.30 12.94 -1.76
C THR A 24 -3.41 13.66 -3.10
N ALA A 25 -4.22 13.15 -4.03
CA ALA A 25 -4.41 13.76 -5.35
C ALA A 25 -5.31 15.01 -5.33
N GLY A 26 -6.18 15.14 -4.32
CA GLY A 26 -7.05 16.31 -4.14
C GLY A 26 -8.32 16.30 -5.00
N PHE A 27 -8.88 15.11 -5.25
CA PHE A 27 -10.16 14.98 -5.96
C PHE A 27 -11.37 15.28 -5.08
N ASN A 28 -12.45 15.78 -5.69
CA ASN A 28 -13.78 15.61 -5.09
C ASN A 28 -14.22 14.16 -5.25
N VAL A 29 -15.04 13.66 -4.32
CA VAL A 29 -15.51 12.27 -4.34
C VAL A 29 -17.01 12.23 -4.16
N ALA A 30 -17.69 11.41 -4.96
CA ALA A 30 -19.09 11.09 -4.74
C ALA A 30 -19.26 9.58 -4.53
N VAL A 31 -20.03 9.20 -3.53
CA VAL A 31 -20.17 7.80 -3.08
C VAL A 31 -21.63 7.36 -3.17
N SER A 32 -21.85 6.22 -3.82
CA SER A 32 -23.16 5.55 -3.90
C SER A 32 -23.45 4.73 -2.65
N ALA A 33 -22.77 3.60 -2.43
CA ALA A 33 -23.02 2.71 -1.30
C ALA A 33 -21.98 2.88 -0.18
N LEU A 34 -22.40 2.64 1.07
CA LEU A 34 -21.47 2.58 2.21
C LEU A 34 -20.79 1.21 2.27
N ASP A 35 -19.52 1.19 2.69
CA ASP A 35 -18.80 -0.02 3.08
C ASP A 35 -18.45 0.06 4.57
N THR A 36 -19.20 -0.68 5.39
CA THR A 36 -19.02 -0.70 6.85
C THR A 36 -17.83 -1.54 7.31
N PHE A 37 -17.07 -2.13 6.38
CA PHE A 37 -15.99 -3.05 6.69
C PHE A 37 -14.61 -2.52 6.26
N ALA A 38 -14.43 -2.17 4.99
CA ALA A 38 -13.15 -1.61 4.51
C ALA A 38 -13.21 -0.11 4.19
N GLY A 39 -14.40 0.46 4.04
CA GLY A 39 -14.66 1.86 3.72
C GLY A 39 -14.15 2.83 4.78
N ILE A 40 -13.64 3.98 4.36
CA ILE A 40 -13.09 4.98 5.28
C ILE A 40 -14.18 5.65 6.14
N ASN A 41 -15.43 5.66 5.67
CA ASN A 41 -16.62 6.09 6.39
C ASN A 41 -17.43 4.88 6.89
N HIS A 42 -16.73 3.86 7.41
CA HIS A 42 -17.33 2.60 7.86
C HIS A 42 -18.40 2.72 8.95
N ASP A 43 -18.44 3.83 9.71
CA ASP A 43 -19.50 4.08 10.70
C ASP A 43 -20.76 4.71 10.08
N GLY A 44 -20.70 5.12 8.81
CA GLY A 44 -21.78 5.75 8.07
C GLY A 44 -22.14 7.16 8.55
N ARG A 45 -21.31 7.79 9.41
CA ARG A 45 -21.64 9.07 10.08
C ARG A 45 -21.06 10.29 9.39
N PHE A 46 -20.23 10.11 8.36
CA PHE A 46 -19.51 11.18 7.68
C PHE A 46 -18.51 11.90 8.60
N GLU A 47 -18.00 11.17 9.60
CA GLU A 47 -17.00 11.63 10.57
C GLU A 47 -15.58 11.15 10.25
N PHE A 48 -15.45 10.13 9.39
CA PHE A 48 -14.19 9.56 8.92
C PHE A 48 -13.22 9.21 10.07
N PRO A 49 -13.63 8.38 11.05
CA PRO A 49 -12.87 8.19 12.29
C PRO A 49 -11.45 7.65 12.05
N GLY A 50 -11.23 6.92 10.96
CA GLY A 50 -9.91 6.39 10.58
C GLY A 50 -8.93 7.38 9.97
N LEU A 51 -9.37 8.61 9.65
CA LEU A 51 -8.49 9.65 9.13
C LEU A 51 -7.90 10.52 10.26
N PRO A 52 -6.66 11.04 10.12
CA PRO A 52 -6.16 12.18 10.89
C PRO A 52 -7.07 13.41 10.79
N THR A 53 -7.09 14.25 11.84
CA THR A 53 -8.02 15.39 11.96
C THR A 53 -8.05 16.31 10.74
N ALA A 54 -6.89 16.72 10.23
CA ALA A 54 -6.82 17.60 9.05
C ALA A 54 -7.41 16.94 7.80
N LEU A 55 -7.23 15.63 7.65
CA LEU A 55 -7.79 14.86 6.53
C LEU A 55 -9.29 14.63 6.67
N ARG A 56 -9.83 14.49 7.89
CA ARG A 56 -11.28 14.44 8.13
C ARG A 56 -11.96 15.69 7.59
N LEU A 57 -11.44 16.86 7.96
CA LEU A 57 -11.98 18.15 7.51
C LEU A 57 -11.91 18.28 5.98
N ARG A 58 -10.82 17.83 5.37
CA ARG A 58 -10.68 17.81 3.91
C ARG A 58 -11.68 16.87 3.24
N ALA A 59 -11.85 15.66 3.75
CA ALA A 59 -12.84 14.71 3.23
C ALA A 59 -14.26 15.29 3.35
N GLN A 60 -14.62 15.83 4.51
CA GLN A 60 -15.93 16.48 4.74
C GLN A 60 -16.18 17.66 3.79
N ALA A 61 -15.14 18.39 3.41
CA ALA A 61 -15.23 19.53 2.51
C ALA A 61 -15.29 19.16 1.01
N THR A 62 -14.92 17.93 0.64
CA THR A 62 -14.73 17.55 -0.77
C THR A 62 -15.49 16.28 -1.19
N TRP A 63 -16.07 15.55 -0.25
CA TRP A 63 -16.73 14.27 -0.50
C TRP A 63 -18.23 14.37 -0.25
N GLY A 64 -19.04 13.69 -1.06
CA GLY A 64 -20.49 13.60 -0.89
C GLY A 64 -20.99 12.17 -1.01
N TYR A 65 -22.03 11.85 -0.26
CA TYR A 65 -22.73 10.56 -0.29
C TYR A 65 -24.14 10.82 -0.78
N TYR A 66 -24.51 10.25 -1.93
CA TYR A 66 -25.78 10.55 -2.59
C TYR A 66 -26.98 10.19 -1.71
N ALA A 67 -28.10 10.91 -1.84
CA ALA A 67 -29.33 10.45 -1.22
C ALA A 67 -29.79 9.15 -1.88
N VAL A 68 -30.45 8.25 -1.15
CA VAL A 68 -30.99 6.99 -1.68
C VAL A 68 -32.50 6.99 -1.50
N GLY A 69 -33.23 6.67 -2.57
CA GLY A 69 -34.69 6.51 -2.51
C GLY A 69 -35.16 5.35 -1.63
N SER A 70 -36.49 5.23 -1.51
CA SER A 70 -37.15 4.13 -0.83
C SER A 70 -36.68 2.76 -1.36
N PRO A 71 -36.48 1.74 -0.49
CA PRO A 71 -36.86 1.68 0.93
C PRO A 71 -35.76 2.11 1.92
N PHE A 72 -34.60 2.59 1.45
CA PHE A 72 -33.50 2.96 2.35
C PHE A 72 -33.66 4.38 2.91
N ASP A 73 -34.27 5.28 2.13
CA ASP A 73 -34.59 6.65 2.52
C ASP A 73 -33.42 7.37 3.21
N ARG A 74 -32.21 7.20 2.66
CA ARG A 74 -30.99 7.84 3.13
C ARG A 74 -30.90 9.25 2.56
N ASP A 75 -30.69 10.25 3.40
CA ASP A 75 -30.44 11.61 2.94
C ASP A 75 -29.03 11.80 2.39
N TYR A 76 -28.85 12.83 1.57
CA TYR A 76 -27.54 13.25 1.09
C TYR A 76 -26.72 13.78 2.27
N VAL A 77 -25.43 13.42 2.32
CA VAL A 77 -24.47 13.99 3.28
C VAL A 77 -23.21 14.41 2.53
N GLY A 78 -22.83 15.68 2.66
CA GLY A 78 -21.67 16.26 2.00
C GLY A 78 -21.81 17.77 1.79
N PRO A 79 -20.80 18.42 1.19
CA PRO A 79 -20.88 19.82 0.82
C PRO A 79 -21.87 20.02 -0.33
N THR A 80 -22.43 21.21 -0.44
CA THR A 80 -23.35 21.58 -1.54
C THR A 80 -22.62 21.99 -2.81
N GLN A 81 -21.30 22.20 -2.74
CA GLN A 81 -20.41 22.51 -3.85
C GLN A 81 -19.18 21.58 -3.80
N GLY A 82 -18.65 21.19 -4.95
CA GLY A 82 -17.51 20.27 -5.07
C GLY A 82 -17.90 19.00 -5.82
N PRO A 83 -18.42 17.96 -5.15
CA PRO A 83 -18.93 16.77 -5.81
C PRO A 83 -20.00 17.09 -6.85
N ILE A 84 -19.86 16.54 -8.05
CA ILE A 84 -20.90 16.64 -9.07
C ILE A 84 -22.20 15.98 -8.57
N TYR A 85 -23.34 16.59 -8.90
CA TYR A 85 -24.67 16.15 -8.46
C TYR A 85 -24.87 16.20 -6.93
N ALA A 86 -24.17 17.11 -6.23
CA ALA A 86 -24.38 17.30 -4.79
C ALA A 86 -25.87 17.53 -4.45
N GLY A 87 -26.38 16.81 -3.45
CA GLY A 87 -27.78 16.85 -3.04
C GLY A 87 -28.73 15.96 -3.86
N GLU A 88 -28.26 15.38 -4.97
CA GLU A 88 -29.09 14.52 -5.81
C GLU A 88 -29.35 13.14 -5.17
N ARG A 89 -30.42 12.50 -5.65
CA ARG A 89 -30.91 11.20 -5.20
C ARG A 89 -30.68 10.12 -6.25
N ILE A 90 -30.10 9.01 -5.83
CA ILE A 90 -30.04 7.77 -6.61
C ILE A 90 -31.18 6.82 -6.20
N ASP A 91 -31.59 5.96 -7.12
CA ASP A 91 -32.58 4.93 -6.85
C ASP A 91 -31.98 3.80 -5.99
N ALA A 92 -32.83 3.19 -5.15
CA ALA A 92 -32.44 2.09 -4.29
C ALA A 92 -31.94 0.88 -5.09
N ALA A 93 -32.46 0.65 -6.31
CA ALA A 93 -32.02 -0.46 -7.14
C ALA A 93 -30.59 -0.27 -7.64
N THR A 94 -30.20 0.94 -8.06
CA THR A 94 -28.80 1.26 -8.38
C THR A 94 -27.89 1.06 -7.18
N MET A 95 -28.26 1.55 -6.00
CA MET A 95 -27.44 1.36 -4.79
C MET A 95 -27.29 -0.14 -4.44
N CYS A 96 -28.40 -0.90 -4.44
CA CYS A 96 -28.37 -2.34 -4.23
C CYS A 96 -27.51 -3.06 -5.27
N LEU A 97 -27.64 -2.73 -6.55
CA LEU A 97 -26.85 -3.33 -7.61
C LEU A 97 -25.36 -3.09 -7.38
N THR A 98 -24.96 -1.87 -7.02
CA THR A 98 -23.55 -1.56 -6.73
C THR A 98 -23.00 -2.37 -5.58
N ARG A 99 -23.79 -2.56 -4.52
CA ARG A 99 -23.40 -3.36 -3.34
C ARG A 99 -23.36 -4.85 -3.65
N SER A 100 -24.39 -5.40 -4.30
CA SER A 100 -24.48 -6.82 -4.63
C SER A 100 -23.42 -7.26 -5.63
N LEU A 101 -23.06 -6.43 -6.62
CA LEU A 101 -21.96 -6.73 -7.54
C LEU A 101 -20.61 -6.82 -6.82
N PHE A 102 -20.37 -5.93 -5.85
CA PHE A 102 -19.19 -6.01 -5.00
C PHE A 102 -19.21 -7.29 -4.15
N GLU A 103 -20.28 -7.55 -3.40
CA GLU A 103 -20.40 -8.73 -2.55
C GLU A 103 -20.27 -10.05 -3.35
N ALA A 104 -20.80 -10.10 -4.58
CA ALA A 104 -20.71 -11.27 -5.44
C ALA A 104 -19.30 -11.50 -6.00
N SER A 105 -18.53 -10.44 -6.24
CA SER A 105 -17.19 -10.53 -6.84
C SER A 105 -16.06 -10.62 -5.82
N VAL A 106 -16.21 -9.99 -4.65
CA VAL A 106 -15.15 -9.85 -3.66
C VAL A 106 -14.68 -11.19 -3.14
N ASN A 107 -15.58 -12.15 -2.90
CA ASN A 107 -15.20 -13.48 -2.42
C ASN A 107 -14.44 -14.28 -3.50
N HIS A 108 -14.83 -14.14 -4.76
CA HIS A 108 -14.14 -14.81 -5.86
C HIS A 108 -12.72 -14.24 -6.05
N VAL A 109 -12.59 -12.91 -6.07
CA VAL A 109 -11.28 -12.24 -6.15
C VAL A 109 -10.42 -12.60 -4.93
N HIS A 110 -11.02 -12.63 -3.74
CA HIS A 110 -10.34 -13.06 -2.52
C HIS A 110 -9.81 -14.48 -2.66
N ASP A 111 -10.63 -15.43 -3.11
CA ASP A 111 -10.22 -16.83 -3.24
C ASP A 111 -9.16 -17.04 -4.33
N GLU A 112 -9.26 -16.35 -5.46
CA GLU A 112 -8.27 -16.41 -6.53
C GLU A 112 -6.94 -15.74 -6.13
N SER A 113 -6.99 -14.59 -5.46
CA SER A 113 -5.81 -13.83 -5.06
C SER A 113 -5.12 -14.42 -3.81
N SER A 114 -5.86 -14.61 -2.71
CA SER A 114 -5.32 -15.17 -1.46
C SER A 114 -4.86 -16.61 -1.61
N ASN A 115 -5.35 -17.40 -2.56
CA ASN A 115 -4.84 -18.74 -2.81
C ASN A 115 -3.86 -18.81 -4.00
N ALA A 116 -3.57 -17.67 -4.66
CA ALA A 116 -2.56 -17.59 -5.72
C ALA A 116 -1.13 -17.63 -5.15
N GLY A 117 -0.63 -18.85 -4.97
CA GLY A 117 0.77 -19.12 -4.67
C GLY A 117 0.95 -20.21 -3.63
N LEU A 118 2.14 -20.80 -3.61
CA LEU A 118 2.50 -21.80 -2.61
C LEU A 118 2.80 -21.13 -1.25
N PRO A 119 2.49 -21.79 -0.13
CA PRO A 119 2.98 -21.35 1.18
C PRO A 119 4.52 -21.45 1.23
N PRO A 120 5.20 -20.70 2.13
CA PRO A 120 6.65 -20.70 2.24
C PRO A 120 7.31 -22.07 2.33
N SER A 121 6.68 -23.02 3.04
CA SER A 121 7.18 -24.39 3.20
C SER A 121 7.19 -25.22 1.90
N ALA A 122 6.44 -24.80 0.88
CA ALA A 122 6.36 -25.47 -0.42
C ALA A 122 7.05 -24.67 -1.54
N LEU A 123 7.59 -23.49 -1.24
CA LEU A 123 8.35 -22.69 -2.18
C LEU A 123 9.81 -23.16 -2.29
N LYS A 124 10.43 -22.84 -3.41
CA LYS A 124 11.87 -22.96 -3.65
C LYS A 124 12.51 -21.58 -3.59
N ASP A 125 13.74 -21.52 -3.06
CA ASP A 125 14.48 -20.27 -2.93
C ASP A 125 14.84 -19.71 -4.32
N PRO A 126 14.38 -18.49 -4.69
CA PRO A 126 14.63 -17.91 -6.01
C PRO A 126 16.11 -17.68 -6.32
N ILE A 127 17.00 -17.65 -5.31
CA ILE A 127 18.45 -17.56 -5.55
C ILE A 127 19.00 -18.81 -6.25
N THR A 128 18.29 -19.94 -6.14
CA THR A 128 18.67 -21.21 -6.78
C THR A 128 18.34 -21.27 -8.26
N LEU A 129 17.54 -20.32 -8.78
CA LEU A 129 17.22 -20.24 -10.20
C LEU A 129 18.49 -20.03 -11.03
N PRO A 130 18.66 -20.75 -12.16
CA PRO A 130 19.76 -20.51 -13.09
C PRO A 130 19.81 -19.05 -13.54
N SER A 131 21.01 -18.51 -13.81
CA SER A 131 21.17 -17.13 -14.31
C SER A 131 20.39 -16.85 -15.60
N ARG A 132 20.16 -17.88 -16.42
CA ARG A 132 19.37 -17.83 -17.65
C ARG A 132 17.85 -17.93 -17.45
N SER A 133 17.37 -18.18 -16.23
CA SER A 133 15.92 -18.22 -15.95
C SER A 133 15.31 -16.86 -16.23
N LEU A 134 14.21 -16.84 -16.98
CA LEU A 134 13.45 -15.62 -17.27
C LEU A 134 12.85 -15.01 -15.99
N VAL A 135 12.51 -15.85 -14.99
CA VAL A 135 12.05 -15.39 -13.68
C VAL A 135 13.15 -14.61 -12.96
N ARG A 136 14.38 -15.16 -12.95
CA ARG A 136 15.55 -14.48 -12.35
C ARG A 136 15.91 -13.19 -13.07
N GLN A 137 15.84 -13.18 -14.40
CA GLN A 137 16.09 -11.98 -15.21
C GLN A 137 15.03 -10.89 -14.97
N ALA A 138 13.76 -11.28 -14.87
CA ALA A 138 12.68 -10.35 -14.55
C ALA A 138 12.88 -9.70 -13.17
N LEU A 139 13.27 -10.48 -12.16
CA LEU A 139 13.62 -9.93 -10.84
C LEU A 139 14.78 -8.94 -10.93
N ALA A 140 15.87 -9.30 -11.63
CA ALA A 140 17.01 -8.40 -11.83
C ALA A 140 16.65 -7.14 -12.64
N GLY A 141 15.68 -7.21 -13.54
CA GLY A 141 15.13 -6.06 -14.25
C GLY A 141 14.21 -5.19 -13.40
N LEU A 142 13.57 -5.76 -12.38
CA LEU A 142 12.72 -5.02 -11.45
C LEU A 142 13.54 -4.14 -10.52
N SER A 143 14.64 -4.64 -9.96
CA SER A 143 15.54 -3.85 -9.12
C SER A 143 17.00 -4.32 -9.27
N PRO A 144 17.98 -3.40 -9.31
CA PRO A 144 19.39 -3.78 -9.41
C PRO A 144 19.90 -4.57 -8.19
N TRP A 145 19.16 -4.54 -7.09
CA TRP A 145 19.49 -5.23 -5.84
C TRP A 145 18.92 -6.64 -5.73
N SER A 146 18.06 -7.04 -6.68
CA SER A 146 17.31 -8.29 -6.60
C SER A 146 18.23 -9.52 -6.56
N LEU A 147 18.03 -10.37 -5.56
CA LEU A 147 18.79 -11.59 -5.27
C LEU A 147 20.29 -11.36 -5.03
N ARG A 148 20.73 -10.11 -4.80
CA ARG A 148 22.12 -9.78 -4.44
C ARG A 148 22.32 -9.60 -2.94
N ILE A 149 21.25 -9.23 -2.25
CA ILE A 149 21.22 -9.04 -0.80
C ILE A 149 20.31 -10.11 -0.19
N LYS A 150 20.75 -10.66 0.94
CA LYS A 150 19.99 -11.64 1.70
C LYS A 150 20.08 -11.32 3.20
N SER A 151 18.93 -11.15 3.83
CA SER A 151 18.81 -11.12 5.29
C SER A 151 18.82 -12.53 5.84
N ALA A 152 19.52 -12.75 6.96
CA ALA A 152 19.56 -14.06 7.61
C ALA A 152 18.18 -14.51 8.13
N ASP A 153 17.40 -13.54 8.61
CA ASP A 153 15.99 -13.70 8.96
C ASP A 153 15.18 -12.64 8.21
N PRO A 154 14.22 -13.04 7.35
CA PRO A 154 13.39 -12.11 6.58
C PRO A 154 12.52 -11.18 7.45
N ARG A 155 12.37 -11.47 8.75
CA ARG A 155 11.62 -10.65 9.72
C ARG A 155 12.52 -9.76 10.57
N LEU A 156 13.83 -9.97 10.53
CA LEU A 156 14.83 -9.19 11.25
C LEU A 156 15.89 -8.67 10.28
N PRO A 157 15.49 -7.83 9.30
CA PRO A 157 16.45 -7.24 8.37
C PRO A 157 17.48 -6.40 9.12
N GLY A 158 18.74 -6.51 8.70
CA GLY A 158 19.86 -5.81 9.31
C GLY A 158 20.49 -4.75 8.41
N ILE A 159 21.71 -4.37 8.78
CA ILE A 159 22.53 -3.35 8.09
C ILE A 159 22.67 -3.59 6.58
N GLU A 160 22.53 -4.82 6.09
CA GLU A 160 22.62 -5.16 4.67
C GLU A 160 21.61 -4.42 3.78
N LEU A 161 20.50 -3.92 4.35
CA LEU A 161 19.53 -3.12 3.61
C LEU A 161 19.88 -1.63 3.52
N ALA A 162 20.87 -1.15 4.27
CA ALA A 162 21.16 0.29 4.34
C ALA A 162 21.55 0.87 2.98
N GLU A 163 22.42 0.18 2.24
CA GLU A 163 22.87 0.60 0.91
C GLU A 163 21.73 0.53 -0.13
N PRO A 164 21.01 -0.62 -0.31
CA PRO A 164 19.88 -0.68 -1.21
C PRO A 164 18.81 0.38 -0.97
N LEU A 165 18.46 0.64 0.30
CA LEU A 165 17.44 1.62 0.64
C LEU A 165 17.89 3.05 0.35
N VAL A 166 19.12 3.42 0.74
CA VAL A 166 19.61 4.79 0.57
C VAL A 166 19.90 5.10 -0.89
N ASP A 167 20.60 4.23 -1.61
CA ASP A 167 20.95 4.49 -3.02
C ASP A 167 19.71 4.59 -3.90
N THR A 168 18.73 3.72 -3.66
CA THR A 168 17.44 3.77 -4.36
C THR A 168 16.66 5.04 -4.02
N ALA A 169 16.65 5.46 -2.74
CA ALA A 169 15.96 6.67 -2.33
C ALA A 169 16.60 7.95 -2.87
N LEU A 170 17.93 8.01 -2.97
CA LEU A 170 18.64 9.16 -3.53
C LEU A 170 18.43 9.31 -5.05
N ALA A 171 18.11 8.21 -5.74
CA ALA A 171 17.79 8.21 -7.16
C ALA A 171 16.30 8.45 -7.47
N ALA A 172 15.45 8.52 -6.44
CA ALA A 172 14.00 8.64 -6.58
C ALA A 172 13.51 10.09 -6.46
N ASP A 173 12.28 10.33 -6.91
CA ASP A 173 11.65 11.66 -6.89
C ASP A 173 11.49 12.21 -5.47
N THR A 174 10.93 11.39 -4.58
CA THR A 174 10.99 11.60 -3.14
C THR A 174 12.12 10.75 -2.58
N CYS A 175 12.88 11.31 -1.64
CA CYS A 175 13.97 10.62 -0.96
C CYS A 175 13.44 9.51 -0.02
N ASN A 176 12.85 8.47 -0.60
CA ASN A 176 12.27 7.32 0.05
C ASN A 176 12.37 6.08 -0.84
N ALA A 177 12.37 4.90 -0.21
CA ALA A 177 12.45 3.62 -0.89
C ALA A 177 11.76 2.52 -0.06
N VAL A 178 11.35 1.44 -0.72
CA VAL A 178 10.80 0.26 -0.06
C VAL A 178 11.48 -1.00 -0.58
N ALA A 179 12.12 -1.72 0.33
CA ALA A 179 12.65 -3.05 0.11
C ALA A 179 11.58 -4.13 0.35
N LEU A 180 11.54 -5.15 -0.51
CA LEU A 180 10.67 -6.31 -0.43
C LEU A 180 11.53 -7.58 -0.27
N LEU A 181 11.43 -8.22 0.90
CA LEU A 181 12.10 -9.48 1.20
C LEU A 181 11.15 -10.66 1.01
N ASP A 182 11.64 -11.74 0.40
CA ASP A 182 10.92 -13.01 0.35
C ASP A 182 11.00 -13.78 1.68
N PRO A 183 10.29 -14.92 1.82
CA PRO A 183 10.34 -15.75 3.02
C PRO A 183 11.69 -16.42 3.29
N PHE A 184 12.62 -16.36 2.33
CA PHE A 184 13.98 -16.88 2.46
C PHE A 184 14.98 -15.78 2.84
N GLY A 185 14.53 -14.52 2.92
CA GLY A 185 15.36 -13.35 3.23
C GLY A 185 15.99 -12.69 2.01
N ASN A 186 15.75 -13.18 0.79
CA ASN A 186 16.30 -12.54 -0.41
C ASN A 186 15.57 -11.22 -0.66
N LEU A 187 16.33 -10.18 -1.00
CA LEU A 187 15.78 -8.95 -1.53
C LEU A 187 15.23 -9.20 -2.94
N LEU A 188 13.90 -9.13 -3.11
CA LEU A 188 13.23 -9.29 -4.40
C LEU A 188 13.16 -7.99 -5.18
N ALA A 189 12.99 -6.86 -4.50
CA ALA A 189 12.95 -5.54 -5.08
C ALA A 189 13.29 -4.48 -4.02
N CYS A 190 13.97 -3.42 -4.43
CA CYS A 190 14.05 -2.16 -3.69
C CYS A 190 13.74 -1.05 -4.70
N LEU A 191 12.59 -0.38 -4.54
CA LEU A 191 12.12 0.67 -5.46
C LEU A 191 11.85 1.97 -4.71
N GLY A 192 12.10 3.10 -5.40
CA GLY A 192 11.69 4.44 -4.98
C GLY A 192 10.33 4.83 -5.58
N GLY A 193 9.84 6.01 -5.21
CA GLY A 193 8.60 6.57 -5.78
C GLY A 193 8.81 7.27 -7.13
N ASP A 194 7.70 7.57 -7.80
CA ASP A 194 7.60 8.35 -9.04
C ASP A 194 6.49 9.41 -8.86
N GLU A 195 6.59 10.16 -7.77
CA GLU A 195 5.58 11.13 -7.34
C GLU A 195 5.51 12.35 -8.27
N THR A 196 6.54 12.63 -9.06
CA THR A 196 6.50 13.69 -10.09
C THR A 196 5.52 13.34 -11.20
N ARG A 197 5.44 12.06 -11.61
CA ARG A 197 4.43 11.58 -12.57
C ARG A 197 3.03 11.54 -11.96
N SER A 198 2.92 11.19 -10.68
CA SER A 198 1.64 11.22 -9.97
C SER A 198 1.86 11.14 -8.46
N PRO A 199 1.25 12.00 -7.63
CA PRO A 199 1.54 12.09 -6.21
C PRO A 199 1.16 10.84 -5.41
N ILE A 200 0.39 9.91 -5.99
CA ILE A 200 0.03 8.62 -5.37
C ILE A 200 1.02 7.49 -5.71
N ARG A 201 2.04 7.75 -6.54
CA ARG A 201 3.05 6.77 -6.95
C ARG A 201 4.21 6.74 -5.95
N THR A 202 3.88 6.48 -4.69
CA THR A 202 4.89 6.36 -3.62
C THR A 202 5.73 5.11 -3.80
N ALA A 203 6.90 5.07 -3.16
CA ALA A 203 7.77 3.90 -3.17
C ALA A 203 7.04 2.60 -2.78
N PHE A 204 6.12 2.64 -1.81
CA PHE A 204 5.33 1.46 -1.44
C PHE A 204 4.37 1.02 -2.56
N MET A 205 3.74 1.98 -3.24
CA MET A 205 2.84 1.71 -4.37
C MET A 205 3.61 1.19 -5.59
N GLU A 206 4.83 1.70 -5.84
CA GLU A 206 5.74 1.20 -6.88
C GLU A 206 6.13 -0.25 -6.61
N THR A 207 6.58 -0.56 -5.39
CA THR A 207 7.02 -1.90 -5.00
C THR A 207 5.90 -2.93 -5.09
N THR A 208 4.73 -2.63 -4.52
CA THR A 208 3.59 -3.57 -4.54
C THR A 208 3.07 -3.83 -5.94
N ARG A 209 2.82 -2.78 -6.75
CA ARG A 209 2.26 -2.96 -8.10
C ARG A 209 3.25 -3.62 -9.05
N SER A 210 4.53 -3.26 -8.98
CA SER A 210 5.52 -3.75 -9.93
C SER A 210 5.83 -5.22 -9.66
N TYR A 211 5.88 -5.63 -8.39
CA TYR A 211 6.00 -7.03 -8.04
C TYR A 211 4.73 -7.83 -8.40
N ALA A 212 3.54 -7.29 -8.18
CA ALA A 212 2.29 -7.94 -8.58
C ALA A 212 2.22 -8.15 -10.11
N ALA A 213 2.56 -7.13 -10.90
CA ALA A 213 2.61 -7.22 -12.35
C ALA A 213 3.65 -8.23 -12.83
N LEU A 214 4.85 -8.24 -12.23
CA LEU A 214 5.90 -9.22 -12.52
C LEU A 214 5.40 -10.65 -12.25
N ARG A 215 4.81 -10.90 -11.08
CA ARG A 215 4.27 -12.23 -10.73
C ARG A 215 3.21 -12.66 -11.74
N TRP A 216 2.25 -11.79 -12.02
CA TRP A 216 1.16 -12.09 -12.95
C TRP A 216 1.68 -12.46 -14.33
N ASN A 217 2.58 -11.64 -14.89
CA ASN A 217 3.14 -11.86 -16.23
C ASN A 217 3.92 -13.17 -16.32
N LEU A 218 4.67 -13.52 -15.28
CA LEU A 218 5.47 -14.75 -15.25
C LEU A 218 4.61 -15.99 -14.99
N MET A 219 3.62 -15.92 -14.10
CA MET A 219 2.69 -17.02 -13.82
C MET A 219 1.74 -17.29 -14.99
N ASN A 220 1.49 -16.29 -15.85
CA ASN A 220 0.67 -16.43 -17.06
C ASN A 220 1.50 -16.39 -18.35
N HIS A 221 2.81 -16.61 -18.26
CA HIS A 221 3.70 -16.57 -19.42
C HIS A 221 3.36 -17.70 -20.42
N ASP A 222 3.56 -17.49 -21.72
CA ASP A 222 3.23 -18.49 -22.75
C ASP A 222 4.03 -19.80 -22.60
N ASP A 223 5.30 -19.69 -22.21
CA ASP A 223 6.19 -20.83 -21.91
C ASP A 223 5.79 -21.53 -20.58
N PRO A 224 5.38 -22.82 -20.63
CA PRO A 224 5.04 -23.59 -19.43
C PRO A 224 6.15 -23.72 -18.40
N GLN A 225 7.42 -23.75 -18.83
CA GLN A 225 8.55 -23.85 -17.90
C GLN A 225 8.68 -22.56 -17.07
N VAL A 226 8.49 -21.41 -17.69
CA VAL A 226 8.51 -20.11 -16.99
C VAL A 226 7.39 -20.04 -15.97
N ARG A 227 6.18 -20.50 -16.33
CA ARG A 227 5.06 -20.56 -15.38
C ARG A 227 5.38 -21.45 -14.19
N ASP A 228 5.89 -22.65 -14.43
CA ASP A 228 6.24 -23.58 -13.35
C ASP A 228 7.35 -23.01 -12.44
N GLU A 229 8.40 -22.43 -13.02
CA GLU A 229 9.44 -21.74 -12.26
C GLU A 229 8.84 -20.60 -11.42
N ALA A 230 7.97 -19.77 -12.00
CA ALA A 230 7.32 -18.67 -11.30
C ALA A 230 6.43 -19.15 -10.15
N HIS A 231 5.62 -20.19 -10.37
CA HIS A 231 4.77 -20.79 -9.34
C HIS A 231 5.57 -21.38 -8.17
N GLN A 232 6.73 -21.96 -8.46
CA GLN A 232 7.57 -22.60 -7.44
C GLN A 232 8.44 -21.62 -6.64
N HIS A 233 8.78 -20.45 -7.19
CA HIS A 233 9.75 -19.53 -6.57
C HIS A 233 9.17 -18.17 -6.17
N LEU A 234 8.11 -17.68 -6.82
CA LEU A 234 7.56 -16.36 -6.54
C LEU A 234 6.38 -16.44 -5.55
N THR A 235 6.62 -15.93 -4.35
CA THR A 235 5.62 -15.96 -3.27
C THR A 235 4.55 -14.88 -3.42
N HIS A 236 3.39 -15.12 -2.78
CA HIS A 236 2.41 -14.06 -2.53
C HIS A 236 3.01 -13.02 -1.56
N PRO A 237 2.82 -11.70 -1.80
CA PRO A 237 3.35 -10.64 -0.94
C PRO A 237 3.02 -10.76 0.56
N ARG A 238 1.94 -11.45 0.91
CA ARG A 238 1.54 -11.72 2.30
C ARG A 238 2.59 -12.48 3.13
N TYR A 239 3.47 -13.21 2.46
CA TYR A 239 4.58 -13.93 3.09
C TYR A 239 5.90 -13.15 3.05
N CYS A 240 5.90 -11.97 2.43
CA CYS A 240 7.07 -11.11 2.33
C CYS A 240 7.15 -10.13 3.51
N THR A 241 8.31 -9.50 3.63
CA THR A 241 8.52 -8.34 4.51
C THR A 241 8.82 -7.11 3.67
N PHE A 242 8.09 -6.03 3.93
CA PHE A 242 8.32 -4.70 3.39
C PHE A 242 9.09 -3.87 4.41
N VAL A 243 10.19 -3.25 3.96
CA VAL A 243 10.99 -2.34 4.78
C VAL A 243 11.05 -0.98 4.09
N LEU A 244 10.36 -0.01 4.68
CA LEU A 244 10.39 1.38 4.22
C LEU A 244 11.66 2.06 4.76
N LEU A 245 12.36 2.81 3.91
CA LEU A 245 13.43 3.70 4.39
C LEU A 245 12.86 4.70 5.39
N ARG A 246 11.77 5.38 5.02
CA ARG A 246 11.05 6.31 5.89
C ARG A 246 9.56 6.00 5.87
N PHE A 247 8.95 5.90 7.05
CA PHE A 247 7.50 5.86 7.15
C PHE A 247 6.91 7.23 6.77
N PRO A 248 5.81 7.31 6.01
CA PRO A 248 5.17 8.60 5.70
C PRO A 248 4.68 9.32 6.96
N ASP A 249 4.43 10.63 6.87
CA ASP A 249 3.86 11.38 8.00
C ASP A 249 2.53 10.75 8.46
N PRO A 250 2.42 10.25 9.71
CA PRO A 250 1.19 9.66 10.24
C PRO A 250 -0.02 10.61 10.25
N ALA A 251 0.19 11.93 10.14
CA ALA A 251 -0.88 12.91 9.99
C ALA A 251 -1.31 13.12 8.52
N GLY A 252 -0.52 12.63 7.56
CA GLY A 252 -0.73 12.79 6.12
C GLY A 252 -1.50 11.65 5.46
N SER A 253 -2.05 11.94 4.27
CA SER A 253 -2.84 10.99 3.48
C SER A 253 -2.00 9.86 2.89
N GLU A 254 -0.71 10.10 2.70
CA GLU A 254 0.24 9.09 2.24
C GLU A 254 0.38 7.93 3.24
N ALA A 255 0.35 8.20 4.54
CA ALA A 255 0.38 7.15 5.55
C ALA A 255 -0.91 6.32 5.51
N VAL A 256 -2.08 6.97 5.38
CA VAL A 256 -3.37 6.26 5.21
C VAL A 256 -3.33 5.37 3.96
N MET A 257 -2.87 5.91 2.84
CA MET A 257 -2.72 5.20 1.58
C MET A 257 -1.77 4.00 1.72
N THR A 258 -0.61 4.18 2.35
CA THR A 258 0.40 3.13 2.54
C THR A 258 -0.12 2.00 3.40
N LEU A 259 -0.75 2.31 4.54
CA LEU A 259 -1.33 1.28 5.41
C LEU A 259 -2.51 0.56 4.74
N GLY A 260 -3.34 1.32 4.01
CA GLY A 260 -4.43 0.77 3.23
C GLY A 260 -3.95 -0.16 2.11
N ALA A 261 -2.91 0.25 1.39
CA ALA A 261 -2.31 -0.54 0.32
C ALA A 261 -1.68 -1.82 0.88
N TYR A 262 -0.96 -1.73 2.00
CA TYR A 262 -0.43 -2.90 2.69
C TYR A 262 -1.55 -3.86 3.09
N GLY A 263 -2.58 -3.39 3.81
CA GLY A 263 -3.68 -4.25 4.24
C GLY A 263 -4.41 -4.92 3.07
N SER A 264 -4.65 -4.17 2.00
CA SER A 264 -5.26 -4.70 0.77
C SER A 264 -4.37 -5.72 0.07
N THR A 265 -3.04 -5.54 0.12
CA THR A 265 -2.06 -6.49 -0.46
C THR A 265 -1.96 -7.77 0.38
N MET A 266 -2.13 -7.68 1.70
CA MET A 266 -2.06 -8.86 2.58
C MET A 266 -3.34 -9.69 2.50
N GLU A 267 -4.49 -9.02 2.36
CA GLU A 267 -5.87 -9.55 2.34
C GLU A 267 -6.32 -10.25 3.63
N ARG A 268 -5.41 -10.99 4.29
CA ARG A 268 -5.57 -11.64 5.60
C ARG A 268 -4.25 -11.67 6.34
N HIS A 269 -4.33 -11.69 7.66
CA HIS A 269 -3.17 -11.88 8.52
C HIS A 269 -2.66 -13.33 8.45
N THR A 270 -1.41 -13.52 8.02
CA THR A 270 -0.78 -14.86 7.90
C THR A 270 0.53 -15.01 8.66
N ALA A 271 1.05 -13.94 9.27
CA ALA A 271 2.35 -13.93 9.95
C ALA A 271 2.16 -13.61 11.44
N PRO A 272 3.13 -13.94 12.33
CA PRO A 272 3.12 -13.43 13.70
C PRO A 272 3.07 -11.89 13.71
N SER A 273 2.40 -11.33 14.71
CA SER A 273 2.27 -9.88 14.87
C SER A 273 3.60 -9.17 15.17
N PHE A 274 4.63 -9.90 15.61
CA PHE A 274 5.94 -9.34 15.93
C PHE A 274 7.10 -10.30 15.58
N PRO A 275 8.17 -9.82 14.91
CA PRO A 275 8.26 -8.52 14.23
C PRO A 275 7.26 -8.44 13.07
N SER A 276 6.80 -7.22 12.72
CA SER A 276 5.80 -7.00 11.67
C SER A 276 6.35 -7.23 10.26
N SER A 277 5.46 -7.48 9.27
CA SER A 277 5.83 -7.56 7.85
C SER A 277 5.93 -6.21 7.22
N LEU A 278 5.43 -5.18 7.90
CA LEU A 278 5.54 -3.81 7.49
C LEU A 278 6.46 -3.12 8.47
N GLN A 279 7.70 -2.89 8.05
CA GLN A 279 8.73 -2.27 8.87
C GLN A 279 9.16 -0.94 8.28
N TYR A 280 9.70 -0.05 9.12
CA TYR A 280 10.32 1.20 8.68
C TYR A 280 11.64 1.45 9.40
N VAL A 281 12.60 2.11 8.74
CA VAL A 281 13.89 2.47 9.36
C VAL A 281 13.77 3.80 10.11
N LEU A 282 13.26 4.83 9.44
CA LEU A 282 13.16 6.19 9.97
C LEU A 282 11.71 6.67 10.08
N LEU A 283 11.48 7.56 11.04
CA LEU A 283 10.27 8.37 11.12
C LEU A 283 10.53 9.80 10.64
N PRO A 284 9.49 10.53 10.23
CA PRO A 284 9.58 11.98 10.05
C PRO A 284 9.93 12.67 11.37
N THR A 285 10.61 13.81 11.29
CA THR A 285 10.99 14.60 12.47
C THR A 285 9.76 14.97 13.30
N GLY A 286 9.81 14.71 14.60
CA GLY A 286 8.71 15.00 15.52
C GLY A 286 7.62 13.92 15.61
N CYS A 287 7.67 12.89 14.77
CA CYS A 287 6.75 11.75 14.84
C CYS A 287 7.31 10.64 15.74
N THR A 288 6.41 9.85 16.34
CA THR A 288 6.76 8.70 17.17
C THR A 288 6.12 7.41 16.66
N ALA A 289 6.65 6.25 17.07
CA ALA A 289 6.03 4.96 16.80
C ALA A 289 4.58 4.87 17.33
N ARG A 290 4.26 5.63 18.40
CA ARG A 290 2.90 5.72 18.94
C ARG A 290 1.93 6.40 17.97
N ASP A 291 2.40 7.35 17.17
CA ASP A 291 1.57 8.04 16.18
C ASP A 291 1.23 7.11 15.02
N VAL A 292 2.21 6.33 14.54
CA VAL A 292 2.02 5.26 13.56
C VAL A 292 1.02 4.22 14.06
N ALA A 293 1.22 3.71 15.28
CA ALA A 293 0.33 2.70 15.87
C ALA A 293 -1.09 3.25 16.10
N ARG A 294 -1.23 4.54 16.41
CA ARG A 294 -2.54 5.18 16.55
C ARG A 294 -3.27 5.25 15.22
N LEU A 295 -2.58 5.65 14.15
CA LEU A 295 -3.16 5.66 12.82
C LEU A 295 -3.64 4.25 12.43
N ALA A 296 -2.76 3.24 12.55
CA ALA A 296 -3.07 1.87 12.16
C ALA A 296 -4.29 1.29 12.92
N ARG A 297 -4.41 1.56 14.22
CA ARG A 297 -5.55 1.09 15.04
C ARG A 297 -6.87 1.79 14.75
N ASN A 298 -6.84 2.96 14.13
CA ASN A 298 -8.05 3.71 13.80
C ASN A 298 -8.58 3.37 12.40
N LEU A 299 -7.84 2.61 11.59
CA LEU A 299 -8.29 2.20 10.26
C LEU A 299 -9.58 1.36 10.33
N PRO A 300 -10.33 1.26 9.22
CA PRO A 300 -11.56 0.47 9.14
C PRO A 300 -11.40 -0.99 9.61
N PRO A 301 -12.49 -1.67 10.01
CA PRO A 301 -12.48 -3.03 10.56
C PRO A 301 -11.68 -4.06 9.77
N PHE A 302 -11.70 -4.01 8.44
CA PHE A 302 -10.88 -4.88 7.59
C PHE A 302 -9.39 -4.80 7.97
N TYR A 303 -8.86 -3.60 8.16
CA TYR A 303 -7.45 -3.37 8.43
C TYR A 303 -7.05 -3.74 9.87
N THR A 304 -7.96 -3.56 10.82
CA THR A 304 -7.68 -3.80 12.25
C THR A 304 -7.96 -5.23 12.68
N SER A 305 -8.96 -5.90 12.10
CA SER A 305 -9.41 -7.23 12.50
C SER A 305 -8.93 -8.34 11.57
N ASN A 306 -8.95 -8.11 10.25
CA ASN A 306 -8.64 -9.14 9.26
C ASN A 306 -7.17 -9.07 8.79
N ALA A 307 -6.75 -7.93 8.25
CA ALA A 307 -5.36 -7.75 7.81
C ALA A 307 -4.40 -7.52 8.98
N GLN A 308 -4.92 -7.00 10.11
CA GLN A 308 -4.19 -6.70 11.34
C GLN A 308 -2.93 -5.87 11.08
N VAL A 309 -3.12 -4.72 10.44
CA VAL A 309 -2.03 -3.80 10.07
C VAL A 309 -1.37 -3.25 11.33
N ALA A 310 -0.09 -3.60 11.54
CA ALA A 310 0.67 -3.19 12.71
C ALA A 310 2.13 -2.87 12.32
N PRO A 311 2.42 -1.68 11.77
CA PRO A 311 3.77 -1.32 11.36
C PRO A 311 4.70 -1.23 12.58
N CYS A 312 5.96 -1.62 12.43
CA CYS A 312 6.98 -1.43 13.48
C CYS A 312 8.28 -0.86 12.93
N GLN A 313 9.09 -0.26 13.80
CA GLN A 313 10.45 0.09 13.40
C GLN A 313 11.29 -1.18 13.29
N VAL A 314 12.28 -1.18 12.38
CA VAL A 314 13.31 -2.22 12.33
C VAL A 314 14.01 -2.35 13.69
N LEU A 315 14.38 -3.57 14.07
CA LEU A 315 14.99 -3.83 15.39
C LEU A 315 16.51 -3.66 15.41
N ASP A 316 17.18 -3.75 14.25
CA ASP A 316 18.63 -3.60 14.18
C ASP A 316 19.04 -2.11 14.29
N PRO A 317 19.72 -1.71 15.39
CA PRO A 317 20.19 -0.34 15.54
C PRO A 317 21.27 0.02 14.50
N ASN A 318 22.03 -0.96 14.00
CA ASN A 318 23.08 -0.72 13.02
C ASN A 318 22.49 -0.31 11.67
N LEU A 319 21.36 -0.92 11.26
CA LEU A 319 20.62 -0.49 10.06
C LEU A 319 20.19 0.98 10.18
N THR A 320 19.60 1.35 11.31
CA THR A 320 19.14 2.73 11.55
C THR A 320 20.30 3.72 11.55
N GLN A 321 21.40 3.36 12.21
CA GLN A 321 22.60 4.19 12.27
C GLN A 321 23.26 4.37 10.90
N GLU A 322 23.45 3.29 10.15
CA GLU A 322 24.11 3.32 8.84
C GLU A 322 23.29 4.12 7.82
N VAL A 323 21.97 3.93 7.79
CA VAL A 323 21.07 4.74 6.97
C VAL A 323 21.20 6.22 7.30
N THR A 324 21.22 6.58 8.59
CA THR A 324 21.36 7.97 9.04
C THR A 324 22.69 8.58 8.59
N ILE A 325 23.79 7.81 8.72
CA ILE A 325 25.13 8.24 8.30
C ILE A 325 25.17 8.47 6.79
N ARG A 326 24.64 7.53 5.99
CA ARG A 326 24.67 7.61 4.52
C ARG A 326 23.85 8.80 3.99
N LEU A 327 22.62 8.98 4.50
CA LEU A 327 21.79 10.14 4.14
C LEU A 327 22.48 11.46 4.52
N GLY A 328 23.07 11.54 5.70
CA GLY A 328 23.80 12.74 6.14
C GLY A 328 25.10 13.00 5.37
N LYS A 329 25.71 12.00 4.74
CA LYS A 329 26.85 12.18 3.82
C LYS A 329 26.39 12.68 2.45
N ALA A 330 25.29 12.13 1.93
CA ALA A 330 24.70 12.56 0.66
C ALA A 330 24.30 14.05 0.70
N GLN A 331 23.61 14.48 1.76
CA GLN A 331 23.20 15.88 1.96
C GLN A 331 24.38 16.87 2.05
N ARG A 332 25.56 16.41 2.51
CA ARG A 332 26.78 17.24 2.58
C ARG A 332 27.57 17.27 1.27
N SER A 333 27.24 16.39 0.34
CA SER A 333 27.94 16.24 -0.95
C SER A 333 27.24 17.00 -2.08
N GLU A 334 26.02 17.50 -1.86
CA GLU A 334 25.40 18.47 -2.76
C GLU A 334 26.13 19.83 -2.63
N PRO A 335 26.70 20.38 -3.72
CA PRO A 335 27.23 21.73 -3.68
C PRO A 335 26.10 22.71 -3.37
N ALA A 336 26.32 23.63 -2.43
CA ALA A 336 25.40 24.72 -2.17
C ALA A 336 25.10 25.42 -3.50
N ALA A 337 23.85 25.31 -3.98
CA ALA A 337 23.38 26.06 -5.14
C ALA A 337 23.53 27.55 -4.80
N GLY A 338 24.53 28.20 -5.42
CA GLY A 338 24.75 29.64 -5.39
C GLY A 338 23.96 30.35 -6.46
#